data_AF-A0A346AWU8-F1
#
_entry.id   AF-A0A346AWU8-F1
#
_cell.length_a   1.000
_cell.length_b   1.000
_cell.length_c   1.000
_cell.angle_alpha   90.00
_cell.angle_beta   90.00
_cell.angle_gamma   90.00
#
_symmetry.space_group_name_H-M   'P 1'
#
loop_
_entity.id
_entity.type
_entity.pdbx_description
1 polymer ?
#
loop_
_entity_poly.entity_id
_entity_poly.type
_entity_poly.pdbx_seq_one_letter_code
_entity_poly.pdbx_strand_id
1 'polypeptide(L)'
;MKQYPSLAHDTGTHIVEYTLQCAEFTGHVQRRFRGNARGVLPFAALADCIEERVLSKSNDVEIIPVTDQEEFFFDVTFQNHKGSLNMQLEYRELDQLVTKIEILDFIEDETR
;
A
#
# COMPACT_ATOMS: atom_id res chain seq x y z
N MET A 1 -21.48 8.82 -23.37
CA MET A 1 -20.83 8.37 -22.11
C MET A 1 -21.27 9.33 -21.02
N LYS A 2 -21.72 8.84 -19.87
CA LYS A 2 -22.03 9.71 -18.72
C LYS A 2 -20.70 10.21 -18.14
N GLN A 3 -20.45 11.51 -18.24
CA GLN A 3 -19.35 12.17 -17.53
C GLN A 3 -19.83 12.49 -16.12
N TYR A 4 -19.02 12.13 -15.12
CA TYR A 4 -19.22 12.50 -13.73
C TYR A 4 -18.36 13.75 -13.45
N PRO A 5 -18.95 14.95 -13.31
CA PRO A 5 -18.20 16.20 -13.15
C PRO A 5 -17.33 16.25 -11.88
N SER A 6 -17.64 15.42 -10.89
CA SER A 6 -16.89 15.30 -9.62
C SER A 6 -15.52 14.62 -9.75
N LEU A 7 -15.05 14.34 -10.97
CA LEU A 7 -13.71 13.82 -11.25
C LEU A 7 -12.87 14.82 -12.06
N ALA A 8 -13.28 16.10 -12.13
CA ALA A 8 -12.51 17.15 -12.80
C ALA A 8 -11.21 17.50 -12.06
N HIS A 9 -11.15 17.21 -10.75
CA HIS A 9 -9.96 17.33 -9.92
C HIS A 9 -9.54 15.94 -9.45
N ASP A 10 -8.62 15.29 -10.17
CA ASP A 10 -8.08 13.98 -9.83
C ASP A 10 -6.81 14.08 -8.97
N THR A 11 -6.55 15.25 -8.40
CA THR A 11 -5.43 15.54 -7.51
C THR A 11 -5.93 15.89 -6.11
N GLY A 12 -5.51 15.10 -5.13
CA GLY A 12 -5.81 15.33 -3.72
C GLY A 12 -5.06 14.35 -2.84
N THR A 13 -5.41 14.27 -1.57
CA THR A 13 -4.91 13.24 -0.66
C THR A 13 -5.85 12.05 -0.67
N HIS A 14 -5.34 10.88 -1.05
CA HIS A 14 -6.04 9.61 -1.00
C HIS A 14 -5.64 8.83 0.26
N ILE A 15 -6.63 8.27 0.94
CA ILE A 15 -6.41 7.25 1.98
C ILE A 15 -6.91 5.93 1.41
N VAL A 16 -6.01 4.96 1.29
CA VAL A 16 -6.24 3.70 0.59
C VAL A 16 -5.89 2.53 1.50
N GLU A 17 -6.70 1.48 1.44
CA GLU A 17 -6.40 0.18 2.02
C GLU A 17 -6.03 -0.82 0.92
N TYR A 18 -4.88 -1.46 1.10
CA TYR A 18 -4.41 -2.56 0.28
C TYR A 18 -4.65 -3.87 1.02
N THR A 19 -5.29 -4.83 0.34
CA THR A 19 -5.33 -6.21 0.81
C THR A 19 -4.20 -6.98 0.16
N LEU A 20 -3.35 -7.56 0.99
CA LEU A 20 -2.25 -8.44 0.59
C LEU A 20 -2.64 -9.88 0.90
N GLN A 21 -2.38 -10.81 -0.01
CA GLN A 21 -2.67 -12.23 0.19
C GLN A 21 -1.46 -13.09 -0.17
N CYS A 22 -1.04 -13.94 0.77
CA CYS A 22 -0.02 -14.96 0.55
C CYS A 22 -0.47 -16.27 1.21
N ALA A 23 -0.61 -17.32 0.40
CA ALA A 23 -1.15 -18.60 0.85
C ALA A 23 -2.47 -18.44 1.65
N GLU A 24 -2.53 -18.91 2.90
CA GLU A 24 -3.66 -18.75 3.82
C GLU A 24 -3.67 -17.44 4.64
N PHE A 25 -2.71 -16.55 4.41
CA PHE A 25 -2.58 -15.29 5.11
C PHE A 25 -3.22 -14.15 4.30
N THR A 26 -3.88 -13.24 5.00
CA THR A 26 -4.45 -12.02 4.44
C THR A 26 -4.13 -10.87 5.37
N GLY A 27 -3.56 -9.80 4.82
CA GLY A 27 -3.13 -8.63 5.55
C GLY A 27 -3.71 -7.34 4.96
N HIS A 28 -3.94 -6.34 5.81
CA HIS A 28 -4.52 -5.06 5.39
C HIS A 28 -3.59 -3.91 5.70
N VAL A 29 -3.18 -3.18 4.68
CA VAL A 29 -2.26 -2.06 4.80
C VAL A 29 -2.97 -0.76 4.43
N GLN A 30 -3.09 0.16 5.38
CA GLN A 30 -3.61 1.50 5.10
C GLN A 30 -2.46 2.46 4.80
N ARG A 31 -2.65 3.28 3.77
CA ARG A 31 -1.70 4.30 3.34
C ARG A 31 -2.40 5.60 3.02
N ARG A 32 -1.64 6.68 3.13
CA ARG A 32 -2.03 8.02 2.72
C ARG A 32 -1.02 8.51 1.69
N PHE A 33 -1.47 8.92 0.52
CA PHE A 33 -0.62 9.54 -0.49
C PHE A 33 -1.33 10.73 -1.14
N ARG A 34 -0.56 11.71 -1.60
CA ARG A 34 -1.06 12.91 -2.28
C ARG A 34 -0.75 12.84 -3.77
N GLY A 35 -1.66 13.30 -4.61
CA GLY A 35 -1.48 13.36 -6.06
C GLY A 35 -2.62 12.67 -6.80
N ASN A 36 -2.32 12.13 -7.98
CA ASN A 36 -3.28 11.39 -8.79
C ASN A 36 -3.08 9.88 -8.60
N ALA A 37 -4.13 9.16 -8.23
CA ALA A 37 -4.08 7.71 -8.02
C ALA A 37 -4.11 6.88 -9.32
N ARG A 38 -4.27 7.50 -10.50
CA ARG A 38 -4.35 6.77 -11.78
C ARG A 38 -3.01 6.15 -12.15
N GLY A 39 -2.98 4.82 -12.26
CA GLY A 39 -1.82 4.07 -12.74
C GLY A 39 -0.65 3.96 -11.75
N VAL A 40 -0.87 4.34 -10.48
CA VAL A 40 0.13 4.22 -9.43
C VAL A 40 0.23 2.77 -8.99
N LEU A 41 1.43 2.20 -9.11
CA LEU A 41 1.75 0.90 -8.51
C LEU A 41 1.87 1.08 -6.99
N PRO A 42 1.17 0.26 -6.19
CA PRO A 42 1.08 0.43 -4.74
C PRO A 42 2.43 0.56 -4.07
N PHE A 43 3.41 -0.27 -4.48
CA PHE A 43 4.75 -0.33 -3.89
C PHE A 43 5.89 0.02 -4.86
N ALA A 44 5.66 0.24 -6.17
CA ALA A 44 6.73 0.75 -7.03
C ALA A 44 6.99 2.26 -6.86
N ALA A 45 5.97 3.04 -6.50
CA ALA A 45 6.14 4.45 -6.12
C ALA A 45 6.83 4.62 -4.74
N LEU A 46 7.14 3.50 -4.07
CA LEU A 46 7.61 3.46 -2.70
C LEU A 46 9.13 3.25 -2.55
N ALA A 47 9.86 3.01 -3.65
CA ALA A 47 11.33 3.01 -3.61
C ALA A 47 11.89 4.33 -3.08
N ASP A 48 11.18 5.43 -3.28
CA ASP A 48 11.58 6.78 -2.83
C ASP A 48 10.92 7.21 -1.50
N CYS A 49 10.05 6.40 -0.87
CA CYS A 49 9.18 6.87 0.23
C CYS A 49 8.93 5.89 1.39
N ILE A 50 9.40 4.64 1.36
CA ILE A 50 9.33 3.78 2.57
C ILE A 50 10.58 4.00 3.41
N GLU A 51 10.59 5.11 4.14
CA GLU A 51 11.36 5.22 5.38
C GLU A 51 10.52 4.75 6.59
N GLU A 52 9.21 4.53 6.40
CA GLU A 52 8.28 4.26 7.50
C GLU A 52 7.75 2.81 7.48
N ARG A 53 8.02 2.10 8.59
CA ARG A 53 7.39 0.83 8.97
C ARG A 53 5.87 0.92 8.81
N VAL A 54 5.30 -0.06 8.13
CA VAL A 54 3.87 -0.13 7.87
C VAL A 54 3.26 -1.14 8.80
N LEU A 55 2.43 -0.66 9.71
CA LEU A 55 1.66 -1.51 10.61
C LEU A 55 0.20 -1.50 10.14
N SER A 56 -0.33 -2.70 9.87
CA SER A 56 -1.77 -2.87 9.77
C SER A 56 -2.45 -2.48 11.08
N LYS A 57 -3.61 -1.83 11.00
CA LYS A 57 -4.41 -1.53 12.21
C LYS A 57 -4.86 -2.80 12.94
N SER A 58 -4.97 -3.90 12.22
CA SER A 58 -5.43 -5.20 12.71
C SER A 58 -4.27 -6.12 13.16
N ASN A 59 -3.02 -5.66 13.09
CA ASN A 59 -1.82 -6.47 13.31
C ASN A 59 -1.79 -7.77 12.47
N ASP A 60 -2.43 -7.79 11.31
CA ASP A 60 -2.49 -8.94 10.40
C ASP A 60 -1.33 -8.95 9.38
N VAL A 61 -0.71 -7.79 9.16
CA VAL A 61 0.54 -7.65 8.40
C VAL A 61 1.40 -6.50 8.91
N GLU A 62 2.69 -6.70 8.79
CA GLU A 62 3.75 -5.72 9.04
C GLU A 62 4.73 -5.72 7.86
N ILE A 63 5.15 -4.53 7.43
CA ILE A 63 6.11 -4.34 6.34
C ILE A 63 7.19 -3.36 6.82
N ILE A 64 8.44 -3.79 6.78
CA ILE A 64 9.59 -3.02 7.23
C ILE A 64 10.58 -2.89 6.06
N PRO A 65 10.97 -1.67 5.64
CA PRO A 65 12.04 -1.49 4.66
C PRO A 65 13.38 -1.94 5.24
N VAL A 66 14.19 -2.63 4.42
CA VAL A 66 15.55 -3.03 4.78
C VAL A 66 16.51 -2.07 4.08
N THR A 67 17.12 -1.14 4.85
CA THR A 67 17.93 -0.03 4.32
C THR A 67 19.44 -0.33 4.25
N ASP A 68 19.88 -1.44 4.82
CA ASP A 68 21.30 -1.73 5.03
C ASP A 68 21.94 -2.54 3.87
N GLN A 69 21.23 -2.66 2.74
CA GLN A 69 21.63 -3.49 1.59
C GLN A 69 21.75 -2.66 0.30
N GLU A 70 22.53 -3.17 -0.67
CA GLU A 70 22.69 -2.55 -1.99
C GLU A 70 21.40 -2.60 -2.83
N GLU A 71 20.50 -3.53 -2.52
CA GLU A 71 19.19 -3.72 -3.15
C GLU A 71 18.07 -3.44 -2.13
N PHE A 72 16.97 -2.84 -2.59
CA PHE A 72 15.87 -2.40 -1.73
C PHE A 72 14.85 -3.54 -1.50
N PHE A 73 14.83 -4.08 -0.29
CA PHE A 73 13.92 -5.15 0.12
C PHE A 73 12.98 -4.72 1.25
N PHE A 74 11.93 -5.52 1.46
CA PHE A 74 11.01 -5.42 2.57
C PHE A 74 10.97 -6.72 3.37
N ASP A 75 11.11 -6.61 4.68
CA ASP A 75 10.72 -7.66 5.60
C ASP A 75 9.20 -7.58 5.81
N VAL A 76 8.49 -8.60 5.36
CA VAL A 76 7.03 -8.70 5.42
C VAL A 76 6.64 -9.83 6.37
N THR A 77 5.89 -9.48 7.41
CA THR A 77 5.38 -10.43 8.41
C THR A 77 3.87 -10.44 8.35
N PHE A 78 3.28 -11.55 7.90
CA PHE A 78 1.85 -11.81 8.04
C PHE A 78 1.57 -12.51 9.37
N GLN A 79 0.44 -12.19 10.00
CA GLN A 79 -0.02 -12.83 11.23
C GLN A 79 -1.50 -13.21 11.11
N ASN A 80 -1.82 -14.43 11.53
CA ASN A 80 -3.21 -14.88 11.66
C ASN A 80 -3.34 -15.82 12.87
N HIS A 81 -4.52 -16.40 13.06
CA HIS A 81 -4.79 -17.34 14.17
C HIS A 81 -3.98 -18.65 14.13
N LYS A 82 -3.29 -18.95 13.01
CA LYS A 82 -2.47 -20.15 12.83
C LYS A 82 -0.98 -19.89 13.09
N GLY A 83 -0.56 -18.63 13.19
CA GLY A 83 0.82 -18.25 13.43
C GLY A 83 1.25 -17.06 12.59
N SER A 84 2.55 -16.99 12.31
CA SER A 84 3.18 -15.93 11.51
C SER A 84 3.92 -16.49 10.31
N LEU A 85 3.88 -15.78 9.19
CA LEU A 85 4.67 -16.03 8.00
C LEU A 85 5.57 -14.82 7.73
N ASN A 86 6.89 -15.05 7.69
CA ASN A 86 7.88 -14.01 7.45
C ASN A 86 8.52 -14.24 6.08
N MET A 87 8.64 -13.18 5.28
CA MET A 87 9.25 -13.20 3.96
C MET A 87 10.07 -11.93 3.76
N GLN A 88 11.11 -12.03 2.95
CA GLN A 88 11.83 -10.87 2.44
C GLN A 88 11.51 -10.73 0.95
N LEU A 89 10.99 -9.57 0.55
CA LEU A 89 10.43 -9.35 -0.78
C LEU A 89 10.95 -8.07 -1.41
N GLU A 90 11.17 -8.08 -2.72
CA GLU A 90 11.34 -6.85 -3.50
C GLU A 90 9.99 -6.15 -3.70
N TYR A 91 10.02 -4.87 -4.10
CA TYR A 91 8.80 -4.09 -4.39
C TYR A 91 7.89 -4.77 -5.42
N ARG A 92 8.46 -5.41 -6.44
CA ARG A 92 7.70 -6.10 -7.50
C ARG A 92 6.96 -7.32 -6.96
N GLU A 93 7.59 -8.04 -6.05
CA GLU A 93 7.01 -9.23 -5.44
C GLU A 93 5.92 -8.83 -4.44
N LEU A 94 6.12 -7.74 -3.71
CA LEU A 94 5.12 -7.17 -2.81
C LEU A 94 3.88 -6.67 -3.58
N ASP A 95 4.07 -6.00 -4.72
CA ASP A 95 2.97 -5.60 -5.61
C ASP A 95 2.15 -6.80 -6.10
N GLN A 96 2.78 -7.96 -6.33
CA GLN A 96 2.07 -9.18 -6.76
C GLN A 96 1.18 -9.78 -5.66
N LEU A 97 1.43 -9.46 -4.38
CA LEU A 97 0.58 -9.90 -3.28
C LEU A 97 -0.71 -9.09 -3.16
N VAL A 98 -0.82 -7.94 -3.83
CA VAL A 98 -2.00 -7.07 -3.77
C VAL A 98 -3.17 -7.70 -4.52
N THR A 99 -4.24 -8.05 -3.80
CA THR A 99 -5.45 -8.64 -4.39
C THR A 99 -6.63 -7.68 -4.42
N LYS A 100 -6.62 -6.64 -3.59
CA LYS A 100 -7.67 -5.62 -3.52
C LYS A 100 -7.08 -4.27 -3.13
N ILE A 101 -7.68 -3.21 -3.69
CA ILE A 101 -7.41 -1.81 -3.36
C ILE A 101 -8.75 -1.14 -3.09
N GLU A 102 -8.87 -0.47 -1.94
CA GLU A 102 -10.08 0.27 -1.55
C GLU A 102 -9.72 1.70 -1.15
N ILE A 103 -10.38 2.69 -1.75
CA ILE A 103 -10.25 4.09 -1.32
C ILE A 103 -11.15 4.28 -0.10
N LEU A 104 -10.53 4.48 1.07
CA LEU A 104 -11.23 4.72 2.32
C LEU A 104 -11.71 6.18 2.43
N ASP A 105 -10.89 7.11 1.93
CA ASP A 105 -11.19 8.55 1.98
C ASP A 105 -10.44 9.30 0.87
N PHE A 106 -10.95 10.48 0.52
CA PHE A 106 -10.34 11.39 -0.45
C PHE A 106 -10.56 12.84 -0.02
N ILE A 107 -9.46 13.58 0.11
CA ILE A 107 -9.45 15.00 0.45
C ILE A 107 -8.95 15.75 -0.78
N GLU A 108 -9.83 16.48 -1.45
CA GLU A 108 -9.45 17.33 -2.58
C GLU A 108 -8.43 18.39 -2.15
N ASP A 109 -7.44 18.67 -3.00
CA ASP A 109 -6.54 19.80 -2.77
C ASP A 109 -7.36 21.11 -2.87
N GLU A 110 -7.27 21.98 -1.86
CA GLU A 110 -7.91 23.30 -1.93
C GLU A 110 -7.34 24.08 -3.13
N THR A 111 -8.21 24.38 -4.10
CA THR A 111 -7.88 25.27 -5.20
C THR A 111 -7.75 26.69 -4.64
N ARG A 112 -6.52 27.18 -4.48
CA ARG A 112 -6.23 28.60 -4.30
C ARG A 112 -6.21 29.33 -5.63
#